data_AF-A0A8J7LQH0-F1
#
_entry.id   AF-A0A8J7LQH0-F1
#
_cell.length_a   1.000
_cell.length_b   1.000
_cell.length_c   1.000
_cell.angle_alpha   90.00
_cell.angle_beta   90.00
_cell.angle_gamma   90.00
#
_symmetry.space_group_name_H-M   'P 1'
#
loop_
_entity.id
_entity.type
_entity.pdbx_description
1 polymer ?
#
loop_
_entity_poly.entity_id
_entity_poly.type
_entity_poly.pdbx_seq_one_letter_code
_entity_poly.pdbx_strand_id
1 'polypeptide(L)' 'MTLKQELAALLGPKGWMTEDVEAFQTDWLKLQSHAPLGVARPANTA' A
#
# COMPACT_ATOMS: atom_id res chain seq x y z
N MET A 1 -6.73 -3.14 17.43
CA MET A 1 -5.74 -2.63 16.44
C MET A 1 -6.50 -1.99 15.30
N THR A 2 -5.88 -1.06 14.57
CA THR A 2 -6.46 -0.52 13.32
C THR A 2 -6.02 -1.40 12.14
N LEU A 3 -6.79 -1.40 11.04
CA LEU A 3 -6.44 -2.13 9.83
C LEU A 3 -5.02 -1.81 9.32
N LYS A 4 -4.59 -0.55 9.44
CA LYS A 4 -3.23 -0.12 9.06
C LYS A 4 -2.15 -0.81 9.91
N GLN A 5 -2.41 -1.01 11.20
CA GLN A 5 -1.48 -1.69 12.11
C GLN A 5 -1.42 -3.19 11.82
N GLU A 6 -2.57 -3.81 11.51
CA GLU A 6 -2.66 -5.23 11.16
C GLU A 6 -1.91 -5.52 9.85
N LEU A 7 -2.11 -4.69 8.82
CA LEU A 7 -1.39 -4.80 7.54
C LEU A 7 0.12 -4.58 7.70
N ALA A 8 0.53 -3.61 8.52
CA ALA A 8 1.94 -3.39 8.83
C ALA A 8 2.57 -4.59 9.55
N ALA A 9 1.85 -5.24 10.47
CA ALA A 9 2.31 -6.44 11.16
C ALA A 9 2.42 -7.64 10.21
N LEU A 10 1.45 -7.82 9.32
CA LEU A 10 1.40 -8.94 8.38
C LEU A 10 2.49 -8.86 7.30
N LEU A 11 2.66 -7.69 6.69
CA LEU A 11 3.53 -7.51 5.53
C LEU A 11 4.95 -7.08 5.92
N GLY A 12 5.13 -6.61 7.16
CA GLY A 12 6.40 -6.10 7.67
C GLY A 12 6.86 -4.79 7.00
N PRO A 13 7.99 -4.22 7.45
CA PRO A 13 8.43 -2.88 7.04
C PRO A 13 8.82 -2.76 5.56
N LYS A 14 9.18 -3.87 4.90
CA LYS A 14 9.45 -3.89 3.45
C LYS A 14 8.21 -4.16 2.61
N GLY A 15 7.25 -4.90 3.17
CA GLY A 15 6.04 -5.31 2.47
C GLY A 15 4.86 -4.35 2.66
N TRP A 16 4.97 -3.38 3.57
CA TRP A 16 3.95 -2.35 3.78
C TRP A 16 4.57 -0.96 3.66
N MET A 17 4.20 -0.24 2.61
CA MET A 17 4.69 1.10 2.31
C MET A 17 3.63 2.14 2.68
N THR A 18 4.00 3.13 3.48
CA THR A 18 3.12 4.25 3.87
C THR A 18 3.67 5.63 3.50
N GLU A 19 4.84 5.67 2.88
CA GLU A 19 5.53 6.86 2.37
C GLU A 19 5.52 6.79 0.83
N ASP A 20 5.53 7.93 0.14
CA ASP A 20 5.53 8.03 -1.33
C ASP A 20 4.40 7.23 -2.02
N VAL A 21 3.25 7.08 -1.35
CA VAL A 21 2.11 6.31 -1.84
C VAL A 21 1.33 7.05 -2.94
N GLU A 22 1.56 8.35 -3.10
CA GLU A 22 0.91 9.22 -4.09
C GLU A 22 1.17 8.74 -5.53
N ALA A 23 2.34 8.15 -5.78
CA ALA A 23 2.68 7.59 -7.09
C ALA A 23 1.78 6.41 -7.51
N PHE A 24 1.10 5.77 -6.55
CA PHE A 24 0.24 4.60 -6.76
C PHE A 24 -1.26 4.96 -6.71
N GLN A 25 -1.60 6.23 -6.49
CA GLN A 25 -2.99 6.64 -6.29
C GLN A 25 -3.78 6.73 -7.61
N THR A 26 -3.09 7.03 -8.72
CA THR A 26 -3.70 7.42 -9.99
C THR A 26 -3.39 6.38 -11.06
N ASP A 27 -4.40 6.02 -11.84
CA ASP A 27 -4.21 5.11 -12.97
C ASP A 27 -3.37 5.74 -14.11
N TRP A 28 -2.95 4.90 -15.06
CA TRP A 28 -2.11 5.32 -16.18
C TRP A 28 -2.75 6.41 -17.06
N LEU A 29 -4.08 6.36 -17.26
CA LEU A 29 -4.81 7.31 -18.09
C LEU A 29 -5.16 8.61 -17.34
N LYS A 30 -4.84 8.69 -16.04
CA LYS A 30 -5.20 9.77 -15.13
C LYS A 30 -6.71 9.98 -15.01
N LEU A 31 -7.48 8.91 -15.18
CA LEU A 31 -8.94 8.98 -15.12
C LEU A 31 -9.48 8.72 -13.72
N GLN A 32 -8.82 7.86 -12.94
CA GLN A 32 -9.20 7.54 -11.57
C GLN A 32 -8.05 7.84 -10.61
N SER A 33 -8.37 8.46 -9.47
CA SER A 33 -7.40 8.83 -8.45
C SER A 33 -8.00 8.62 -7.06
N HIS A 34 -7.39 7.76 -6.27
CA HIS A 34 -7.89 7.41 -4.93
C HIS A 34 -6.73 7.35 -3.93
N ALA A 35 -6.87 8.08 -2.81
CA ALA A 35 -5.88 8.05 -1.75
C ALA A 35 -5.83 6.65 -1.10
N PRO A 36 -4.70 5.94 -1.16
CA PRO A 36 -4.58 4.62 -0.56
C PRO A 36 -4.36 4.70 0.95
N LEU A 37 -4.78 3.66 1.69
CA LEU A 37 -4.41 3.47 3.09
C LEU A 37 -2.89 3.23 3.27
N GLY A 38 -2.30 2.61 2.26
CA GLY A 38 -0.89 2.21 2.10
C GLY A 38 -0.75 1.25 0.92
N VAL A 39 0.47 0.89 0.55
CA VAL A 39 0.77 0.02 -0.60
C VAL A 39 1.41 -1.28 -0.13
N ALA A 40 0.78 -2.40 -0.47
CA ALA A 40 1.31 -3.73 -0.19
C ALA A 40 2.38 -4.13 -1.22
N ARG A 41 3.52 -4.64 -0.75
CA ARG A 41 4.67 -5.11 -1.53
C ARG A 41 5.15 -6.49 -1.04
N PRO A 42 4.28 -7.52 -1.04
CA PRO A 42 4.65 -8.84 -0.58
C PRO A 42 5.79 -9.42 -1.43
N ALA A 43 6.71 -10.16 -0.80
CA ALA A 43 7.86 -10.74 -1.47
C ALA A 43 7.55 -12.09 -2.15
N ASN A 44 6.46 -12.74 -1.76
CA ASN A 44 6.03 -14.03 -2.28
C ASN A 44 4.51 -14.20 -2.09
N THR A 45 3.98 -15.29 -2.64
CA THR A 45 2.56 -15.70 -2.55
C THR A 45 2.38 -16.93 -1.66
N ALA A 46 3.41 -17.28 -0.88
CA ALA A 46 3.49 -18.55 -0.14
C ALA A 46 2.61 -18.55 1.12
#